data_AF-A0A8B6D6Q5-F1
#
_entry.id   AF-A0A8B6D6Q5-F1
#
_cell.length_a   1.000
_cell.length_b   1.000
_cell.length_c   1.000
_cell.angle_alpha   90.00
_cell.angle_beta   90.00
_cell.angle_gamma   90.00
#
_symmetry.space_group_name_H-M   'P 1'
#
loop_
_entity.id
_entity.type
_entity.pdbx_description
1 polymer ?
#
loop_
_entity_poly.entity_id
_entity_poly.type
_entity_poly.pdbx_seq_one_letter_code
_entity_poly.pdbx_strand_id
1 'polypeptide(L)'
;DMQLNQTESILQIPDSTNQKLVPERVNLCLQFVSMEMAVVTDGAGKLHLINTGNRGESSTKWTIVYSHDVLDDSKPFSLTYTVYHREGETHSVECLCSYVVETNEEQKEKYKTSFLTVLEWISISSEDNKAWSLKRHRRLYGRKPFDYAAFDQSGDCLIVAAESEVEFVYDSVKPVVVTENVNVNASNTAPESCPEYTWNQNAEDVNIQFTVPEGTKKSDIYMTLTHNKVNFGIKNGKVLLEGMLHGFVDVDGSTWIMEKQMIELTLSKQSGESWQAVVIGDNRGEMTLDPAVVEEIHQRLAGLTSYEMNPDPEKTDNQPFNAQQLEECDAFPDDGFGLLRIDGNSHKITHKTNLGSHQWLFQSRLEIDQPPALCLRHDVDGLMIQPQNTVKESETPWHHTATFNAFGYVQASKQQRRFSICAPDSSYVAICDCVRHIYIYRQPTAILSPLRNRKTGQEVGAVAKQQLVSLDAVNNIIGIQVTNDYIFVTTENKLYCITVKSAVV
;
A
#
# COMPACT_ATOMS: atom_id res chain seq x y z
N ASP A 1 -42.53 10.31 5.76
CA ASP A 1 -42.38 8.88 5.41
C ASP A 1 -42.57 8.67 3.93
N MET A 2 -41.48 8.62 3.15
CA MET A 2 -41.55 7.98 1.83
C MET A 2 -41.65 6.48 2.10
N GLN A 3 -42.84 5.91 1.96
CA GLN A 3 -42.94 4.46 1.80
C GLN A 3 -42.28 4.13 0.45
N LEU A 4 -41.14 3.45 0.51
CA LEU A 4 -40.61 2.76 -0.65
C LEU A 4 -41.72 1.81 -1.13
N ASN A 5 -42.11 1.95 -2.40
CA ASN A 5 -43.17 1.16 -3.02
C ASN A 5 -42.89 -0.36 -2.87
N GLN A 6 -43.94 -1.14 -3.11
CA GLN A 6 -43.90 -2.61 -3.20
C GLN A 6 -42.67 -3.06 -4.02
N THR A 7 -41.90 -4.01 -3.46
CA THR A 7 -40.69 -4.51 -4.12
C THR A 7 -41.03 -5.21 -5.43
N GLU A 8 -40.38 -4.81 -6.51
CA GLU A 8 -40.53 -5.43 -7.83
C GLU A 8 -39.29 -6.26 -8.17
N SER A 9 -39.49 -7.47 -8.68
CA SER A 9 -38.39 -8.30 -9.19
C SER A 9 -38.06 -7.90 -10.62
N ILE A 10 -36.85 -7.37 -10.82
CA ILE A 10 -36.37 -6.82 -12.09
C ILE A 10 -35.46 -7.79 -12.88
N LEU A 11 -34.80 -8.72 -12.19
CA LEU A 11 -33.96 -9.76 -12.76
C LEU A 11 -33.85 -10.95 -11.79
N GLN A 12 -33.84 -12.16 -12.33
CA GLN A 12 -33.45 -13.36 -11.61
C GLN A 12 -32.13 -13.88 -12.19
N ILE A 13 -31.14 -14.15 -11.33
CA ILE A 13 -29.86 -14.72 -11.75
C ILE A 13 -30.10 -16.14 -12.29
N PRO A 14 -29.56 -16.49 -13.47
CA PRO A 14 -29.71 -17.81 -14.04
C PRO A 14 -29.20 -18.88 -13.08
N ASP A 15 -29.89 -20.01 -13.02
CA ASP A 15 -29.47 -21.18 -12.24
C ASP A 15 -29.24 -20.96 -10.74
N SER A 16 -29.88 -19.93 -10.16
CA SER A 16 -29.70 -19.51 -8.77
C SER A 16 -29.91 -20.62 -7.72
N THR A 17 -30.68 -21.66 -8.06
CA THR A 17 -30.98 -22.77 -7.15
C THR A 17 -29.80 -23.73 -7.07
N ASN A 18 -29.19 -24.09 -8.20
CA ASN A 18 -28.04 -24.99 -8.23
C ASN A 18 -26.76 -24.28 -7.78
N GLN A 19 -26.62 -22.99 -8.09
CA GLN A 19 -25.50 -22.17 -7.61
C GLN A 19 -25.38 -22.14 -6.08
N LYS A 20 -26.50 -22.28 -5.34
CA LYS A 20 -26.49 -22.39 -3.86
C LYS A 20 -25.81 -23.66 -3.34
N LEU A 21 -25.67 -24.68 -4.17
CA LEU A 21 -25.06 -25.97 -3.81
C LEU A 21 -23.55 -25.99 -4.10
N VAL A 22 -23.00 -24.95 -4.74
CA VAL A 22 -21.58 -24.86 -5.05
C VAL A 22 -20.77 -24.74 -3.75
N PRO A 23 -19.78 -25.62 -3.52
CA PRO A 23 -18.89 -25.52 -2.37
C PRO A 23 -18.18 -24.16 -2.34
N GLU A 24 -17.97 -23.61 -1.15
CA GLU A 24 -17.25 -22.33 -0.95
C GLU A 24 -17.86 -21.13 -1.67
N ARG A 25 -19.14 -21.21 -2.05
CA ARG A 25 -19.87 -20.10 -2.65
C ARG A 25 -19.77 -18.85 -1.76
N VAL A 26 -19.37 -17.75 -2.36
CA VAL A 26 -19.31 -16.45 -1.69
C VAL A 26 -20.61 -15.66 -1.89
N ASN A 27 -20.72 -14.51 -1.23
CA ASN A 27 -21.87 -13.64 -1.38
C ASN A 27 -21.99 -13.10 -2.80
N LEU A 28 -23.25 -12.94 -3.25
CA LEU A 28 -23.54 -12.24 -4.50
C LEU A 28 -23.15 -10.76 -4.36
N CYS A 29 -22.43 -10.25 -5.34
CA CYS A 29 -22.04 -8.84 -5.38
C CYS A 29 -22.60 -8.20 -6.65
N LEU A 30 -23.12 -6.98 -6.49
CA LEU A 30 -23.65 -6.15 -7.57
C LEU A 30 -22.96 -4.79 -7.51
N GLN A 31 -22.49 -4.30 -8.66
CA GLN A 31 -21.96 -2.95 -8.80
C GLN A 31 -22.55 -2.27 -10.04
N PHE A 32 -23.01 -1.04 -9.87
CA PHE A 32 -23.42 -0.20 -10.98
C PHE A 32 -22.19 0.47 -11.59
N VAL A 33 -21.94 0.20 -12.88
CA VAL A 33 -20.77 0.73 -13.60
C VAL A 33 -21.10 1.92 -14.48
N SER A 34 -22.36 2.08 -14.88
CA SER A 34 -22.84 3.26 -15.59
C SER A 34 -24.33 3.49 -15.29
N MET A 35 -24.93 4.56 -15.84
CA MET A 35 -26.38 4.82 -15.72
C MET A 35 -27.24 3.68 -16.27
N GLU A 36 -26.69 2.87 -17.16
CA GLU A 36 -27.43 1.83 -17.90
C GLU A 36 -26.90 0.43 -17.66
N MET A 37 -25.74 0.26 -17.02
CA MET A 37 -25.08 -1.05 -16.88
C MET A 37 -24.77 -1.40 -15.43
N ALA A 38 -24.82 -2.70 -15.13
CA ALA A 38 -24.42 -3.27 -13.85
C ALA A 38 -23.64 -4.57 -14.06
N VAL A 39 -22.70 -4.85 -13.15
CA VAL A 39 -21.96 -6.11 -13.10
C VAL A 39 -22.42 -6.89 -11.88
N VAL A 40 -22.68 -8.18 -12.05
CA VAL A 40 -23.06 -9.08 -10.97
C VAL A 40 -22.21 -10.35 -11.02
N THR A 41 -21.69 -10.76 -9.86
CA THR A 41 -21.15 -12.12 -9.67
C THR A 41 -22.17 -12.96 -8.93
N ASP A 42 -22.36 -14.21 -9.37
CA ASP A 42 -23.25 -15.16 -8.69
C ASP A 42 -22.65 -15.74 -7.39
N GLY A 43 -21.38 -15.43 -7.12
CA GLY A 43 -20.58 -15.97 -6.03
C GLY A 43 -20.19 -17.45 -6.20
N ALA A 44 -20.47 -18.03 -7.37
CA ALA A 44 -20.29 -19.44 -7.71
C ALA A 44 -19.41 -19.64 -8.97
N GLY A 45 -18.77 -18.57 -9.46
CA GLY A 45 -17.81 -18.61 -10.57
C GLY A 45 -18.22 -17.87 -11.84
N LYS A 46 -19.45 -17.36 -11.92
CA LYS A 46 -19.92 -16.61 -13.10
C LYS A 46 -19.93 -15.12 -12.88
N LEU A 47 -19.49 -14.42 -13.93
CA LEU A 47 -19.61 -12.98 -14.06
C LEU A 47 -20.70 -12.65 -15.08
N HIS A 48 -21.65 -11.82 -14.67
CA HIS A 48 -22.75 -11.34 -15.49
C HIS A 48 -22.64 -9.84 -15.73
N LEU A 49 -22.70 -9.41 -16.99
CA LEU A 49 -22.92 -8.01 -17.36
C LEU A 49 -24.40 -7.83 -17.70
N ILE A 50 -25.01 -6.83 -17.08
CA ILE A 50 -26.45 -6.58 -17.16
C ILE A 50 -26.67 -5.20 -17.75
N ASN A 51 -27.46 -5.13 -18.81
CA ASN A 51 -28.07 -3.90 -19.27
C ASN A 51 -29.35 -3.66 -18.47
N THR A 52 -29.31 -2.61 -17.66
CA THR A 52 -30.38 -2.16 -16.76
C THR A 52 -31.32 -1.14 -17.40
N GLY A 53 -30.98 -0.62 -18.60
CA GLY A 53 -31.58 0.57 -19.20
C GLY A 53 -31.42 1.81 -18.30
N ASN A 54 -32.06 2.92 -18.68
CA ASN A 54 -32.07 4.11 -17.83
C ASN A 54 -32.92 3.87 -16.58
N ARG A 55 -32.25 3.67 -15.43
CA ARG A 55 -32.90 3.34 -14.14
C ARG A 55 -33.81 4.45 -13.58
N GLY A 56 -33.80 5.66 -14.17
CA GLY A 56 -34.73 6.74 -13.83
C GLY A 56 -36.11 6.60 -14.49
N GLU A 57 -36.25 5.73 -15.49
CA GLU A 57 -37.50 5.52 -16.22
C GLU A 57 -38.22 4.27 -15.71
N SER A 58 -39.52 4.39 -15.47
CA SER A 58 -40.35 3.42 -14.73
C SER A 58 -40.70 2.11 -15.48
N SER A 59 -39.87 1.64 -16.42
CA SER A 59 -40.17 0.41 -17.17
C SER A 59 -38.99 -0.46 -17.62
N THR A 60 -37.77 -0.25 -17.13
CA THR A 60 -36.62 -0.98 -17.68
C THR A 60 -36.50 -2.40 -17.12
N LYS A 61 -36.81 -3.40 -17.97
CA LYS A 61 -36.45 -4.80 -17.70
C LYS A 61 -34.95 -4.97 -17.84
N TRP A 62 -34.32 -5.53 -16.82
CA TRP A 62 -32.89 -5.79 -16.85
C TRP A 62 -32.62 -7.04 -17.70
N THR A 63 -31.57 -6.98 -18.52
CA THR A 63 -31.20 -8.05 -19.44
C THR A 63 -29.73 -8.39 -19.31
N ILE A 64 -29.40 -9.68 -19.28
CA ILE A 64 -28.02 -10.15 -19.22
C ILE A 64 -27.46 -10.11 -20.63
N VAL A 65 -26.42 -9.31 -20.85
CA VAL A 65 -25.74 -9.14 -22.15
C VAL A 65 -24.42 -9.92 -22.24
N TYR A 66 -23.86 -10.31 -21.10
CA TYR A 66 -22.69 -11.18 -20.99
C TYR A 66 -22.85 -12.10 -19.78
N SER A 67 -22.46 -13.37 -19.90
CA SER A 67 -22.51 -14.33 -18.81
C SER A 67 -21.53 -15.47 -19.05
N HIS A 68 -20.38 -15.45 -18.39
CA HIS A 68 -19.35 -16.48 -18.54
C HIS A 68 -18.69 -16.84 -17.21
N ASP A 69 -18.21 -18.08 -17.15
CA ASP A 69 -17.23 -18.54 -16.16
C ASP A 69 -15.89 -17.91 -16.53
N VAL A 70 -15.47 -16.93 -15.73
CA VAL A 70 -14.28 -16.10 -16.03
C VAL A 70 -13.00 -16.68 -15.44
N LEU A 71 -13.12 -17.62 -14.51
CA LEU A 71 -12.00 -18.33 -13.90
C LEU A 71 -12.04 -19.80 -14.28
N ASP A 72 -10.87 -20.42 -14.31
CA ASP A 72 -10.74 -21.86 -14.49
C ASP A 72 -11.53 -22.62 -13.41
N ASP A 73 -12.09 -23.76 -13.78
CA ASP A 73 -12.87 -24.66 -12.92
C ASP A 73 -14.09 -24.03 -12.23
N SER A 74 -14.60 -22.89 -12.73
CA SER A 74 -15.75 -22.19 -12.14
C SER A 74 -15.55 -21.86 -10.65
N LYS A 75 -14.31 -21.50 -10.26
CA LYS A 75 -13.98 -21.19 -8.87
C LYS A 75 -14.82 -20.01 -8.35
N PRO A 76 -15.42 -20.09 -7.14
CA PRO A 76 -16.08 -18.97 -6.49
C PRO A 76 -15.15 -17.76 -6.26
N PHE A 77 -15.65 -16.55 -6.52
CA PHE A 77 -14.93 -15.31 -6.29
C PHE A 77 -15.86 -14.16 -5.91
N SER A 78 -15.33 -13.17 -5.20
CA SER A 78 -16.03 -11.94 -4.85
C SER A 78 -15.70 -10.83 -5.85
N LEU A 79 -16.66 -9.95 -6.15
CA LEU A 79 -16.43 -8.77 -7.00
C LEU A 79 -15.95 -7.62 -6.12
N THR A 80 -14.69 -7.21 -6.30
CA THR A 80 -14.06 -6.16 -5.52
C THR A 80 -14.41 -4.77 -6.07
N TYR A 81 -14.14 -4.55 -7.35
CA TYR A 81 -14.37 -3.26 -7.99
C TYR A 81 -14.60 -3.42 -9.49
N THR A 82 -15.32 -2.47 -10.08
CA THR A 82 -15.63 -2.44 -11.51
C THR A 82 -15.63 -1.01 -12.01
N VAL A 83 -15.14 -0.81 -13.23
CA VAL A 83 -15.23 0.48 -13.92
C VAL A 83 -15.66 0.26 -15.36
N TYR A 84 -16.47 1.17 -15.87
CA TYR A 84 -16.83 1.24 -17.28
C TYR A 84 -16.12 2.43 -17.89
N HIS A 85 -15.53 2.23 -19.06
CA HIS A 85 -14.92 3.29 -19.84
C HIS A 85 -15.21 3.10 -21.33
N ARG A 86 -15.04 4.18 -22.08
CA ARG A 86 -15.30 4.19 -23.52
C ARG A 86 -14.18 4.90 -24.24
N GLU A 87 -13.57 4.20 -25.19
CA GLU A 87 -12.54 4.74 -26.06
C GLU A 87 -13.05 4.73 -27.51
N GLY A 88 -13.41 5.90 -28.02
CA GLY A 88 -14.03 6.03 -29.33
C GLY A 88 -15.39 5.31 -29.41
N GLU A 89 -15.48 4.28 -30.26
CA GLU A 89 -16.67 3.42 -30.37
C GLU A 89 -16.60 2.18 -29.47
N THR A 90 -15.43 1.87 -28.91
CA THR A 90 -15.24 0.68 -28.08
C THR A 90 -15.71 0.95 -26.66
N HIS A 91 -16.63 0.12 -26.18
CA HIS A 91 -17.11 0.08 -24.81
C HIS A 91 -16.34 -1.00 -24.04
N SER A 92 -15.81 -0.65 -22.88
CA SER A 92 -15.02 -1.56 -22.05
C SER A 92 -15.48 -1.54 -20.60
N VAL A 93 -15.48 -2.72 -19.98
CA VAL A 93 -15.77 -2.92 -18.56
C VAL A 93 -14.62 -3.70 -17.97
N GLU A 94 -13.95 -3.08 -16.99
CA GLU A 94 -12.91 -3.72 -16.20
C GLU A 94 -13.52 -4.23 -14.90
N CYS A 95 -13.25 -5.49 -14.57
CA CYS A 95 -13.72 -6.15 -13.36
C CYS A 95 -12.53 -6.66 -12.56
N LEU A 96 -12.49 -6.29 -11.28
CA LEU A 96 -11.55 -6.81 -10.30
C LEU A 96 -12.28 -7.83 -9.43
N CYS A 97 -11.85 -9.07 -9.51
CA CYS A 97 -12.39 -10.17 -8.72
C CYS A 97 -11.32 -10.65 -7.73
N SER A 98 -11.73 -11.02 -6.52
CA SER A 98 -10.81 -11.46 -5.48
C SER A 98 -11.24 -12.77 -4.83
N TYR A 99 -10.27 -13.63 -4.54
CA TYR A 99 -10.44 -14.84 -3.74
C TYR A 99 -9.11 -15.21 -3.06
N VAL A 100 -9.15 -16.21 -2.18
CA VAL A 100 -7.97 -16.70 -1.46
C VAL A 100 -7.65 -18.12 -1.94
N VAL A 101 -6.37 -18.44 -2.06
CA VAL A 101 -5.89 -19.79 -2.39
C VAL A 101 -4.85 -20.25 -1.39
N GLU A 102 -4.84 -21.56 -1.11
CA GLU A 102 -3.74 -22.20 -0.42
C GLU A 102 -2.53 -22.32 -1.37
N THR A 103 -1.34 -22.08 -0.85
CA THR A 103 -0.10 -22.15 -1.63
C THR A 103 0.34 -23.59 -1.86
N ASN A 104 0.83 -23.87 -3.07
CA ASN A 104 1.56 -25.11 -3.35
C ASN A 104 3.01 -25.03 -2.82
N GLU A 105 3.77 -26.13 -2.87
CA GLU A 105 5.14 -26.18 -2.32
C GLU A 105 6.08 -25.12 -2.93
N GLU A 106 6.01 -24.90 -4.24
CA GLU A 106 6.80 -23.86 -4.94
C GLU A 106 6.43 -22.44 -4.48
N GLN A 107 5.13 -22.16 -4.34
CA GLN A 107 4.62 -20.89 -3.85
C GLN A 107 4.93 -20.68 -2.37
N LYS A 108 4.93 -21.74 -1.55
CA LYS A 108 5.35 -21.66 -0.13
C LYS A 108 6.80 -21.25 -0.02
N GLU A 109 7.67 -21.81 -0.86
CA GLU A 109 9.09 -21.44 -0.89
C GLU A 109 9.28 -19.99 -1.34
N LYS A 110 8.59 -19.57 -2.42
CA LYS A 110 8.69 -18.22 -2.97
C LYS A 110 8.11 -17.14 -2.05
N TYR A 111 6.89 -17.34 -1.55
CA TYR A 111 6.13 -16.30 -0.84
C TYR A 111 6.18 -16.41 0.68
N LYS A 112 6.67 -17.54 1.21
CA LYS A 112 6.76 -17.81 2.66
C LYS A 112 5.43 -17.62 3.40
N THR A 113 4.32 -17.94 2.74
CA THR A 113 2.95 -17.88 3.29
C THR A 113 2.16 -19.12 2.89
N SER A 114 1.23 -19.54 3.74
CA SER A 114 0.32 -20.66 3.47
C SER A 114 -0.86 -20.27 2.57
N PHE A 115 -1.19 -18.99 2.50
CA PHE A 115 -2.31 -18.49 1.71
C PHE A 115 -1.91 -17.26 0.90
N LEU A 116 -2.45 -17.16 -0.31
CA LEU A 116 -2.31 -16.00 -1.18
C LEU A 116 -3.67 -15.38 -1.45
N THR A 117 -3.72 -14.05 -1.41
CA THR A 117 -4.84 -13.29 -1.96
C THR A 117 -4.63 -13.16 -3.46
N VAL A 118 -5.60 -13.58 -4.26
CA VAL A 118 -5.56 -13.49 -5.72
C VAL A 118 -6.49 -12.37 -6.17
N LEU A 119 -5.96 -11.47 -6.99
CA LEU A 119 -6.71 -10.44 -7.68
C LEU A 119 -6.74 -10.77 -9.17
N GLU A 120 -7.92 -11.02 -9.70
CA GLU A 120 -8.17 -11.27 -11.11
C GLU A 120 -8.73 -10.01 -11.75
N TRP A 121 -8.01 -9.50 -12.75
CA TRP A 121 -8.38 -8.35 -13.52
C TRP A 121 -8.85 -8.79 -14.91
N ILE A 122 -10.16 -8.66 -15.11
CA ILE A 122 -10.89 -9.14 -16.28
C ILE A 122 -11.37 -7.93 -17.09
N SER A 123 -10.98 -7.86 -18.36
CA SER A 123 -11.35 -6.80 -19.29
C SER A 123 -12.32 -7.36 -20.33
N ILE A 124 -13.54 -6.83 -20.34
CA ILE A 124 -14.59 -7.22 -21.28
C ILE A 124 -14.88 -6.02 -22.17
N SER A 125 -14.97 -6.22 -23.49
CA SER A 125 -15.29 -5.12 -24.40
C SER A 125 -16.33 -5.48 -25.46
N SER A 126 -16.91 -4.44 -26.03
CA SER A 126 -17.92 -4.48 -27.09
C SER A 126 -17.75 -3.27 -28.02
N GLU A 127 -17.85 -3.47 -29.33
CA GLU A 127 -17.81 -2.38 -30.32
C GLU A 127 -19.20 -1.79 -30.59
N ASP A 128 -20.26 -2.56 -30.34
CA ASP A 128 -21.65 -2.20 -30.66
C ASP A 128 -22.54 -2.00 -29.41
N ASN A 129 -21.93 -2.09 -28.22
CA ASN A 129 -22.58 -2.08 -26.91
C ASN A 129 -23.65 -3.18 -26.71
N LYS A 130 -23.59 -4.25 -27.51
CA LYS A 130 -24.56 -5.36 -27.48
C LYS A 130 -23.87 -6.71 -27.36
N ALA A 131 -22.89 -6.97 -28.21
CA ALA A 131 -22.09 -8.19 -28.19
C ALA A 131 -20.82 -7.95 -27.37
N TRP A 132 -20.80 -8.50 -26.16
CA TRP A 132 -19.68 -8.38 -25.23
C TRP A 132 -18.81 -9.64 -25.25
N SER A 133 -17.49 -9.47 -25.15
CA SER A 133 -16.53 -10.59 -25.14
C SER A 133 -15.36 -10.30 -24.21
N LEU A 134 -14.83 -11.35 -23.57
CA LEU A 134 -13.60 -11.27 -22.81
C LEU A 134 -12.43 -10.95 -23.74
N LYS A 135 -11.68 -9.87 -23.43
CA LYS A 135 -10.51 -9.45 -24.23
C LYS A 135 -9.20 -9.73 -23.55
N ARG A 136 -9.15 -9.56 -22.24
CA ARG A 136 -7.92 -9.72 -21.46
C ARG A 136 -8.24 -10.19 -20.05
N HIS A 137 -7.40 -11.09 -19.58
CA HIS A 137 -7.37 -11.60 -18.23
C HIS A 137 -5.96 -11.45 -17.67
N ARG A 138 -5.87 -10.88 -16.48
CA ARG A 138 -4.64 -10.58 -15.74
C ARG A 138 -4.81 -11.08 -14.31
N ARG A 139 -3.72 -11.59 -13.71
CA ARG A 139 -3.72 -12.11 -12.34
C ARG A 139 -2.60 -11.47 -11.54
N LEU A 140 -2.93 -11.10 -10.31
CA LEU A 140 -1.97 -10.61 -9.33
C LEU A 140 -2.06 -11.42 -8.03
N TYR A 141 -0.91 -11.59 -7.36
CA TYR A 141 -0.82 -12.21 -6.04
C TYR A 141 -0.43 -11.20 -4.97
N GLY A 142 -1.15 -11.22 -3.85
CA GLY A 142 -0.79 -10.55 -2.60
C GLY A 142 -0.52 -11.59 -1.52
N ARG A 143 0.54 -11.39 -0.73
CA ARG A 143 0.95 -12.32 0.35
C ARG A 143 0.06 -12.20 1.59
N LYS A 144 -0.58 -11.04 1.74
CA LYS A 144 -1.52 -10.69 2.80
C LYS A 144 -2.82 -10.16 2.20
N PRO A 145 -3.89 -9.96 2.99
CA PRO A 145 -5.09 -9.26 2.56
C PRO A 145 -4.79 -7.82 2.10
N PHE A 146 -5.68 -7.27 1.28
CA PHE A 146 -5.70 -5.85 0.91
C PHE A 146 -6.87 -5.15 1.61
N ASP A 147 -6.70 -3.88 1.95
CA ASP A 147 -7.77 -3.06 2.56
C ASP A 147 -8.53 -2.25 1.51
N TYR A 148 -7.88 -1.95 0.39
CA TYR A 148 -8.44 -1.14 -0.68
C TYR A 148 -7.95 -1.64 -2.03
N ALA A 149 -8.86 -1.74 -3.00
CA ALA A 149 -8.50 -1.97 -4.40
C ALA A 149 -9.54 -1.33 -5.34
N ALA A 150 -9.08 -0.51 -6.28
CA ALA A 150 -9.94 0.13 -7.27
C ALA A 150 -9.17 0.46 -8.56
N PHE A 151 -9.89 0.62 -9.67
CA PHE A 151 -9.31 1.13 -10.92
C PHE A 151 -9.33 2.65 -10.98
N ASP A 152 -8.47 3.22 -11.82
CA ASP A 152 -8.71 4.56 -12.37
C ASP A 152 -9.87 4.54 -13.37
N GLN A 153 -10.36 5.74 -13.73
CA GLN A 153 -11.52 5.89 -14.60
C GLN A 153 -11.30 5.34 -16.02
N SER A 154 -10.05 5.29 -16.50
CA SER A 154 -9.73 4.67 -17.80
C SER A 154 -9.60 3.16 -17.71
N GLY A 155 -9.50 2.58 -16.51
CA GLY A 155 -9.31 1.15 -16.35
C GLY A 155 -7.94 0.68 -16.83
N ASP A 156 -6.93 1.54 -16.79
CA ASP A 156 -5.55 1.21 -17.18
C ASP A 156 -4.67 0.94 -15.97
N CYS A 157 -4.97 1.56 -14.83
CA CYS A 157 -4.21 1.38 -13.60
C CYS A 157 -5.06 0.79 -12.48
N LEU A 158 -4.45 -0.11 -11.72
CA LEU A 158 -5.01 -0.65 -10.49
C LEU A 158 -4.36 0.05 -9.29
N ILE A 159 -5.19 0.60 -8.40
CA ILE A 159 -4.76 1.21 -7.14
C ILE A 159 -5.05 0.21 -6.02
N VAL A 160 -4.05 -0.16 -5.21
CA VAL A 160 -4.19 -1.13 -4.11
C VAL A 160 -3.55 -0.59 -2.84
N ALA A 161 -4.24 -0.68 -1.71
CA ALA A 161 -3.63 -0.54 -0.38
C ALA A 161 -3.58 -1.93 0.27
N ALA A 162 -2.38 -2.41 0.59
CA ALA A 162 -2.17 -3.72 1.17
C ALA A 162 -0.93 -3.74 2.08
N GLU A 163 -0.92 -4.68 3.04
CA GLU A 163 0.22 -4.92 3.96
C GLU A 163 1.44 -5.56 3.29
N SER A 164 1.27 -6.08 2.09
CA SER A 164 2.33 -6.69 1.32
C SER A 164 2.23 -6.24 -0.12
N GLU A 165 3.37 -6.20 -0.82
CA GLU A 165 3.39 -5.94 -2.24
C GLU A 165 2.52 -6.94 -3.02
N VAL A 166 1.85 -6.41 -4.03
CA VAL A 166 1.03 -7.15 -4.97
C VAL A 166 1.78 -7.22 -6.29
N GLU A 167 1.98 -8.43 -6.81
CA GLU A 167 2.75 -8.65 -8.03
C GLU A 167 1.89 -9.29 -9.13
N PHE A 168 2.09 -8.87 -10.38
CA PHE A 168 1.54 -9.57 -11.54
C PHE A 168 2.20 -10.93 -11.69
N VAL A 169 1.39 -11.94 -12.02
CA VAL A 169 1.87 -13.32 -12.25
C VAL A 169 1.36 -13.91 -13.55
N TYR A 170 0.28 -13.37 -14.11
CA TYR A 170 -0.26 -13.80 -15.38
C TYR A 170 -0.93 -12.65 -16.12
N ASP A 171 -0.83 -12.68 -17.44
CA ASP A 171 -1.55 -11.79 -18.35
C ASP A 171 -1.67 -12.48 -19.72
N SER A 172 -2.92 -12.71 -20.11
CA SER A 172 -3.31 -13.39 -21.36
C SER A 172 -2.85 -12.70 -22.65
N VAL A 173 -2.59 -11.40 -22.63
CA VAL A 173 -2.23 -10.62 -23.84
C VAL A 173 -0.73 -10.31 -23.87
N LYS A 174 -0.17 -9.90 -22.73
CA LYS A 174 1.24 -9.55 -22.63
C LYS A 174 1.88 -10.35 -21.51
N PRO A 175 2.77 -11.32 -21.78
CA PRO A 175 3.41 -12.12 -20.73
C PRO A 175 4.10 -11.25 -19.67
N VAL A 176 3.91 -11.61 -18.40
CA VAL A 176 4.56 -10.92 -17.28
C VAL A 176 6.04 -11.28 -17.28
N VAL A 177 6.90 -10.26 -17.38
CA VAL A 177 8.35 -10.45 -17.27
C VAL A 177 8.72 -10.36 -15.80
N VAL A 178 9.00 -11.50 -15.17
CA VAL A 178 9.56 -11.54 -13.83
C VAL A 178 11.01 -11.12 -13.93
N THR A 179 11.28 -9.84 -13.70
CA THR A 179 12.63 -9.41 -13.33
C THR A 179 12.82 -9.90 -11.91
N GLU A 180 13.70 -10.86 -11.68
CA GLU A 180 14.16 -11.20 -10.34
C GLU A 180 14.83 -9.95 -9.75
N ASN A 181 14.03 -9.12 -9.10
CA ASN A 181 14.55 -8.09 -8.23
C ASN A 181 15.18 -8.85 -7.07
N VAL A 182 16.50 -9.00 -7.13
CA VAL A 182 17.32 -9.37 -5.97
C VAL A 182 17.01 -8.31 -4.92
N ASN A 183 16.09 -8.64 -4.01
CA ASN A 183 15.82 -7.87 -2.82
C ASN A 183 17.08 -7.91 -1.96
N VAL A 184 17.95 -6.91 -2.15
CA VAL A 184 18.95 -6.52 -1.16
C VAL A 184 18.17 -5.90 -0.02
N ASN A 185 17.66 -6.74 0.90
CA ASN A 185 17.33 -6.46 2.29
C ASN A 185 16.54 -7.63 2.90
N ALA A 186 17.25 -8.65 3.37
CA ALA A 186 16.95 -9.40 4.59
C ALA A 186 18.09 -10.39 4.83
N SER A 187 18.82 -10.14 5.91
CA SER A 187 19.85 -10.98 6.50
C SER A 187 19.40 -12.43 6.70
N ASN A 188 20.08 -13.39 6.07
CA ASN A 188 20.96 -14.34 6.77
C ASN A 188 21.47 -15.45 5.83
N THR A 189 22.80 -15.56 5.79
CA THR A 189 23.59 -16.77 5.56
C THR A 189 23.47 -17.48 4.21
N ALA A 190 24.00 -16.83 3.17
CA ALA A 190 24.86 -17.50 2.19
C ALA A 190 26.22 -16.78 2.24
N PRO A 191 27.36 -17.48 2.06
CA PRO A 191 28.67 -16.86 2.22
C PRO A 191 28.81 -15.76 1.17
N GLU A 192 28.80 -14.52 1.64
CA GLU A 192 29.12 -13.34 0.86
C GLU A 192 30.39 -13.63 0.04
N SER A 193 30.41 -13.21 -1.22
CA SER A 193 31.69 -13.14 -1.90
C SER A 193 32.57 -12.21 -1.07
N CYS A 194 33.61 -12.75 -0.43
CA CYS A 194 34.52 -11.94 0.35
C CYS A 194 34.97 -10.74 -0.52
N PRO A 195 34.92 -9.50 0.01
CA PRO A 195 35.37 -8.34 -0.74
C PRO A 195 36.81 -8.58 -1.21
N GLU A 196 37.14 -8.13 -2.43
CA GLU A 196 38.49 -8.37 -2.97
C GLU A 196 39.57 -7.63 -2.18
N TYR A 197 39.18 -6.57 -1.48
CA TYR A 197 39.99 -5.82 -0.54
C TYR A 197 39.11 -5.10 0.50
N THR A 198 39.65 -4.89 1.69
CA THR A 198 39.04 -4.03 2.71
C THR A 198 39.84 -2.74 2.83
N TRP A 199 39.21 -1.64 3.20
CA TRP A 199 39.94 -0.37 3.35
C TRP A 199 39.34 0.50 4.43
N ASN A 200 40.17 1.32 5.06
CA ASN A 200 39.76 2.33 6.02
C ASN A 200 40.49 3.64 5.74
N GLN A 201 40.05 4.72 6.39
CA GLN A 201 40.68 6.01 6.23
C GLN A 201 40.60 6.81 7.53
N ASN A 202 41.56 7.72 7.69
CA ASN A 202 41.47 8.80 8.65
C ASN A 202 41.68 10.15 7.90
N ALA A 203 41.96 11.23 8.63
CA ALA A 203 42.18 12.54 8.02
C ALA A 203 43.46 12.62 7.19
N GLU A 204 44.46 11.77 7.47
CA GLU A 204 45.81 11.85 6.91
C GLU A 204 46.09 10.72 5.92
N ASP A 205 45.56 9.51 6.12
CA ASP A 205 45.90 8.32 5.35
C ASP A 205 44.66 7.49 4.97
N VAL A 206 44.82 6.67 3.92
CA VAL A 206 43.90 5.60 3.51
C VAL A 206 44.67 4.28 3.56
N ASN A 207 44.22 3.31 4.36
CA ASN A 207 44.83 1.99 4.44
C ASN A 207 43.95 0.96 3.73
N ILE A 208 44.56 0.15 2.86
CA ILE A 208 43.89 -0.79 1.98
C ILE A 208 44.54 -2.16 2.15
N GLN A 209 43.74 -3.18 2.42
CA GLN A 209 44.21 -4.52 2.72
C GLN A 209 43.71 -5.52 1.68
N PHE A 210 44.65 -6.25 1.06
CA PHE A 210 44.38 -7.28 0.05
C PHE A 210 44.81 -8.66 0.55
N THR A 211 44.09 -9.70 0.16
CA THR A 211 44.52 -11.10 0.35
C THR A 211 45.00 -11.68 -0.98
N VAL A 212 46.24 -12.16 -1.04
CA VAL A 212 46.86 -12.71 -2.25
C VAL A 212 47.03 -14.24 -2.18
N PRO A 213 47.04 -14.95 -3.32
CA PRO A 213 47.19 -16.41 -3.35
C PRO A 213 48.49 -16.91 -2.71
N GLU A 214 48.43 -18.11 -2.11
CA GLU A 214 49.56 -18.78 -1.47
C GLU A 214 50.73 -19.00 -2.46
N GLY A 215 51.94 -18.56 -2.09
CA GLY A 215 53.14 -18.66 -2.93
C GLY A 215 53.56 -17.39 -3.65
N THR A 216 52.78 -16.30 -3.56
CA THR A 216 53.14 -14.97 -4.10
C THR A 216 54.37 -14.40 -3.37
N LYS A 217 55.42 -14.00 -4.09
CA LYS A 217 56.62 -13.38 -3.50
C LYS A 217 56.59 -11.86 -3.65
N LYS A 218 57.29 -11.15 -2.76
CA LYS A 218 57.41 -9.68 -2.80
C LYS A 218 57.93 -9.14 -4.14
N SER A 219 58.75 -9.91 -4.88
CA SER A 219 59.28 -9.57 -6.20
C SER A 219 58.22 -9.50 -7.31
N ASP A 220 57.08 -10.15 -7.08
CA ASP A 220 56.04 -10.39 -8.08
C ASP A 220 54.95 -9.30 -8.00
N ILE A 221 54.99 -8.45 -6.99
CA ILE A 221 54.07 -7.32 -6.83
C ILE A 221 54.64 -6.12 -7.58
N TYR A 222 53.77 -5.36 -8.23
CA TYR A 222 54.11 -4.06 -8.79
C TYR A 222 53.16 -3.00 -8.23
N MET A 223 53.73 -1.81 -7.99
CA MET A 223 52.98 -0.62 -7.63
C MET A 223 53.47 0.52 -8.52
N THR A 224 52.53 1.16 -9.19
CA THR A 224 52.77 2.42 -9.90
C THR A 224 51.75 3.41 -9.39
N LEU A 225 52.23 4.42 -8.65
CA LEU A 225 51.41 5.44 -8.04
C LEU A 225 51.77 6.80 -8.63
N THR A 226 50.76 7.58 -8.94
CA THR A 226 50.85 9.00 -9.28
C THR A 226 49.90 9.77 -8.37
N HIS A 227 50.00 11.11 -8.36
CA HIS A 227 49.19 11.94 -7.46
C HIS A 227 47.68 11.68 -7.49
N ASN A 228 47.12 11.14 -8.58
CA ASN A 228 45.69 10.87 -8.72
C ASN A 228 45.34 9.52 -9.36
N LYS A 229 46.32 8.63 -9.57
CA LYS A 229 46.09 7.33 -10.20
C LYS A 229 46.96 6.25 -9.56
N VAL A 230 46.35 5.11 -9.27
CA VAL A 230 47.01 3.91 -8.75
C VAL A 230 46.92 2.78 -9.77
N ASN A 231 47.99 2.01 -9.91
CA ASN A 231 47.99 0.70 -10.55
C ASN A 231 48.81 -0.26 -9.68
N PHE A 232 48.12 -1.20 -9.06
CA PHE A 232 48.64 -2.12 -8.08
C PHE A 232 48.16 -3.55 -8.38
N GLY A 233 49.10 -4.50 -8.45
CA GLY A 233 48.77 -5.87 -8.79
C GLY A 233 49.94 -6.82 -8.78
N ILE A 234 49.69 -8.06 -9.23
CA ILE A 234 50.69 -9.12 -9.34
C ILE A 234 51.15 -9.20 -10.81
N LYS A 235 52.46 -9.16 -11.05
CA LYS A 235 53.08 -9.30 -12.38
C LYS A 235 52.66 -10.63 -13.00
N ASN A 236 52.11 -10.59 -14.22
CA ASN A 236 51.54 -11.74 -14.93
C ASN A 236 50.39 -12.45 -14.18
N GLY A 237 49.76 -11.78 -13.22
CA GLY A 237 48.64 -12.28 -12.42
C GLY A 237 47.44 -11.34 -12.45
N LYS A 238 46.69 -11.30 -11.33
CA LYS A 238 45.49 -10.46 -11.17
C LYS A 238 45.88 -9.01 -10.82
N VAL A 239 45.18 -8.04 -11.44
CA VAL A 239 45.23 -6.63 -11.05
C VAL A 239 44.37 -6.44 -9.80
N LEU A 240 44.97 -5.93 -8.72
CA LEU A 240 44.30 -5.79 -7.43
C LEU A 240 43.53 -4.46 -7.38
N LEU A 241 44.18 -3.36 -7.75
CA LEU A 241 43.59 -2.03 -7.74
C LEU A 241 44.14 -1.18 -8.90
N GLU A 242 43.28 -0.72 -9.79
CA GLU A 242 43.67 0.14 -10.92
C GLU A 242 42.62 1.21 -11.17
N GLY A 243 43.04 2.46 -11.26
CA GLY A 243 42.17 3.55 -11.68
C GLY A 243 42.50 4.89 -11.04
N MET A 244 41.60 5.84 -11.23
CA MET A 244 41.71 7.20 -10.70
C MET A 244 41.32 7.21 -9.22
N LEU A 245 42.20 7.71 -8.37
CA LEU A 245 41.96 7.85 -6.93
C LEU A 245 40.89 8.92 -6.68
N HIS A 246 40.16 8.77 -5.57
CA HIS A 246 39.12 9.73 -5.19
C HIS A 246 39.70 11.10 -4.80
N GLY A 247 40.92 11.15 -4.26
CA GLY A 247 41.61 12.38 -3.91
C GLY A 247 43.09 12.34 -4.28
N PHE A 248 43.79 13.46 -4.06
CA PHE A 248 45.22 13.55 -4.32
C PHE A 248 46.04 12.93 -3.18
N VAL A 249 47.08 12.18 -3.55
CA VAL A 249 47.98 11.50 -2.61
C VAL A 249 49.42 11.96 -2.76
N ASP A 250 50.15 11.93 -1.65
CA ASP A 250 51.60 12.10 -1.64
C ASP A 250 52.27 10.77 -2.03
N VAL A 251 52.95 10.79 -3.17
CA VAL A 251 53.57 9.59 -3.76
C VAL A 251 54.77 9.15 -2.91
N ASP A 252 55.50 10.10 -2.33
CA ASP A 252 56.69 9.80 -1.52
C ASP A 252 56.32 9.31 -0.11
N GLY A 253 55.16 9.72 0.41
CA GLY A 253 54.61 9.29 1.69
C GLY A 253 53.80 7.98 1.64
N SER A 254 53.40 7.52 0.45
CA SER A 254 52.59 6.30 0.29
C SER A 254 53.47 5.04 0.22
N THR A 255 53.13 4.02 1.00
CA THR A 255 53.93 2.78 1.09
C THR A 255 53.05 1.54 1.08
N TRP A 256 53.65 0.38 0.82
CA TRP A 256 52.97 -0.91 0.98
C TRP A 256 53.87 -1.93 1.66
N ILE A 257 53.26 -2.80 2.45
CA ILE A 257 53.91 -3.91 3.13
C ILE A 257 53.18 -5.21 2.80
N MET A 258 53.89 -6.33 2.91
CA MET A 258 53.33 -7.67 2.69
C MET A 258 53.76 -8.56 3.84
N GLU A 259 52.76 -9.06 4.57
CA GLU A 259 52.92 -10.05 5.63
C GLU A 259 52.21 -11.34 5.24
N LYS A 260 52.99 -12.39 4.94
CA LYS A 260 52.50 -13.70 4.48
C LYS A 260 51.63 -13.60 3.21
N GLN A 261 50.30 -13.63 3.35
CA GLN A 261 49.32 -13.56 2.24
C GLN A 261 48.53 -12.25 2.25
N MET A 262 48.88 -11.33 3.15
CA MET A 262 48.16 -10.08 3.36
C MET A 262 49.04 -8.92 2.92
N ILE A 263 48.51 -8.07 2.05
CA ILE A 263 49.17 -6.85 1.61
C ILE A 263 48.43 -5.67 2.24
N GLU A 264 49.16 -4.76 2.85
CA GLU A 264 48.63 -3.49 3.35
C GLU A 264 49.26 -2.36 2.55
N LEU A 265 48.42 -1.58 1.88
CA LEU A 265 48.77 -0.41 1.08
C LEU A 265 48.27 0.84 1.82
N THR A 266 49.19 1.71 2.23
CA THR A 266 48.90 2.98 2.89
C THR A 266 49.13 4.11 1.90
N LEU A 267 48.07 4.85 1.58
CA LEU A 267 48.10 6.04 0.74
C LEU A 267 48.00 7.29 1.61
N SER A 268 49.01 8.15 1.55
CA SER A 268 49.01 9.40 2.34
C SER A 268 48.29 10.51 1.58
N LYS A 269 47.27 11.11 2.20
CA LYS A 269 46.42 12.13 1.58
C LYS A 269 47.11 13.49 1.61
N GLN A 270 46.96 14.25 0.52
CA GLN A 270 47.38 15.67 0.51
C GLN A 270 46.34 16.61 1.11
N SER A 271 45.08 16.18 1.20
CA SER A 271 43.96 16.92 1.76
C SER A 271 43.18 16.05 2.75
N GLY A 272 42.65 16.66 3.82
CA GLY A 272 41.81 15.98 4.82
C GLY A 272 40.42 15.57 4.34
N GLU A 273 40.25 15.32 3.04
CA GLU A 273 38.97 14.97 2.43
C GLU A 273 38.58 13.52 2.77
N SER A 274 37.28 13.31 2.99
CA SER A 274 36.71 11.98 3.19
C SER A 274 36.42 11.33 1.85
N TRP A 275 37.01 10.16 1.60
CA TRP A 275 36.88 9.42 0.36
C TRP A 275 35.65 8.51 0.44
N GLN A 276 34.83 8.46 -0.61
CA GLN A 276 33.69 7.53 -0.69
C GLN A 276 34.08 6.18 -1.32
N ALA A 277 35.23 6.14 -2.00
CA ALA A 277 35.84 4.96 -2.57
C ALA A 277 37.35 5.19 -2.70
N VAL A 278 38.15 4.13 -2.77
CA VAL A 278 39.60 4.25 -3.02
C VAL A 278 39.85 4.67 -4.47
N VAL A 279 39.17 4.00 -5.41
CA VAL A 279 39.20 4.29 -6.84
C VAL A 279 37.79 4.65 -7.30
N ILE A 280 37.65 5.73 -8.05
CA ILE A 280 36.36 6.21 -8.54
C ILE A 280 35.75 5.15 -9.48
N GLY A 281 34.60 4.59 -9.10
CA GLY A 281 33.88 3.56 -9.86
C GLY A 281 34.27 2.12 -9.54
N ASP A 282 35.15 1.87 -8.57
CA ASP A 282 35.47 0.52 -8.09
C ASP A 282 34.64 0.17 -6.84
N ASN A 283 33.69 -0.74 -6.99
CA ASN A 283 32.79 -1.20 -5.92
C ASN A 283 33.23 -2.56 -5.33
N ARG A 284 34.44 -3.04 -5.63
CA ARG A 284 34.94 -4.35 -5.17
C ARG A 284 35.47 -4.33 -3.73
N GLY A 285 35.67 -3.14 -3.16
CA GLY A 285 36.22 -2.95 -1.82
C GLY A 285 35.19 -2.55 -0.78
N GLU A 286 35.35 -3.06 0.44
CA GLU A 286 34.48 -2.75 1.57
C GLU A 286 35.19 -1.79 2.55
N MET A 287 34.49 -0.72 2.96
CA MET A 287 35.03 0.23 3.93
C MET A 287 34.84 -0.31 5.36
N THR A 288 35.93 -0.56 6.07
CA THR A 288 35.91 -0.94 7.48
C THR A 288 36.17 0.28 8.36
N LEU A 289 35.50 0.35 9.51
CA LEU A 289 35.76 1.39 10.50
C LEU A 289 36.96 0.99 11.36
N ASP A 290 37.79 1.97 11.73
CA ASP A 290 38.88 1.76 12.68
C ASP A 290 38.30 1.19 14.00
N PRO A 291 38.84 0.08 14.55
CA PRO A 291 38.42 -0.47 15.83
C PRO A 291 38.34 0.56 16.96
N ALA A 292 39.18 1.60 16.97
CA ALA A 292 39.13 2.67 17.97
C ALA A 292 37.89 3.57 17.82
N VAL A 293 37.47 3.84 16.58
CA VAL A 293 36.27 4.63 16.27
C VAL A 293 35.02 3.81 16.54
N VAL A 294 35.05 2.50 16.25
CA VAL A 294 33.98 1.56 16.60
C VAL A 294 33.80 1.52 18.12
N GLU A 295 34.88 1.41 18.89
CA GLU A 295 34.83 1.44 20.36
C GLU A 295 34.32 2.79 20.89
N GLU A 296 34.72 3.92 20.31
CA GLU A 296 34.20 5.25 20.69
C GLU A 296 32.70 5.38 20.39
N ILE A 297 32.24 4.89 19.24
CA ILE A 297 30.82 4.83 18.87
C ILE A 297 30.07 3.92 19.86
N HIS A 298 30.62 2.75 20.19
CA HIS A 298 30.04 1.86 21.19
C HIS A 298 29.96 2.51 22.56
N GLN A 299 30.97 3.25 23.00
CA GLN A 299 30.95 3.97 24.27
C GLN A 299 29.94 5.12 24.29
N ARG A 300 29.83 5.89 23.19
CA ARG A 300 28.84 6.98 23.07
C ARG A 300 27.41 6.45 22.98
N LEU A 301 27.21 5.31 22.32
CA LEU A 301 25.91 4.65 22.18
C LEU A 301 25.59 3.69 23.33
N ALA A 302 26.54 3.41 24.23
CA ALA A 302 26.36 2.49 25.35
C ALA A 302 25.15 2.87 26.22
N GLY A 303 24.91 4.16 26.41
CA GLY A 303 23.75 4.66 27.16
C GLY A 303 22.39 4.49 26.46
N LEU A 304 22.38 4.24 25.15
CA LEU A 304 21.18 3.92 24.36
C LEU A 304 20.97 2.41 24.22
N THR A 305 22.01 1.61 24.48
CA THR A 305 21.98 0.14 24.37
C THR A 305 22.05 -0.56 25.73
N SER A 306 22.12 0.18 26.83
CA SER A 306 22.14 -0.38 28.18
C SER A 306 20.76 -0.91 28.58
N TYR A 307 20.70 -2.16 29.03
CA TYR A 307 19.52 -2.76 29.66
C TYR A 307 19.18 -2.17 31.05
N GLU A 308 19.98 -1.23 31.55
CA GLU A 308 19.74 -0.56 32.82
C GLU A 308 18.76 0.60 32.64
N MET A 309 17.52 0.39 33.09
CA MET A 309 16.53 1.47 33.23
C MET A 309 17.06 2.58 34.13
N ASN A 310 16.78 3.81 33.71
CA ASN A 310 17.08 5.10 34.33
C ASN A 310 17.42 5.04 35.85
N PRO A 311 18.64 5.42 36.29
CA PRO A 311 19.08 5.30 37.69
C PRO A 311 18.38 6.26 38.68
N ASP A 312 17.50 7.15 38.23
CA ASP A 312 16.84 8.16 39.06
C ASP A 312 15.34 8.30 38.72
N PRO A 313 14.47 7.40 39.23
CA PRO A 313 13.05 7.35 38.88
C PRO A 313 12.21 8.54 39.39
N GLU A 314 12.77 9.45 40.20
CA GLU A 314 12.05 10.60 40.76
C GLU A 314 12.24 11.91 39.98
N LYS A 315 13.17 11.98 39.02
CA LYS A 315 13.30 13.15 38.14
C LYS A 315 12.26 13.12 37.03
N THR A 316 11.25 13.97 37.20
CA THR A 316 10.02 14.05 36.41
C THR A 316 10.15 14.76 35.05
N ASP A 317 11.37 15.10 34.62
CA ASP A 317 11.53 15.95 33.43
C ASP A 317 11.56 15.21 32.10
N ASN A 318 11.66 13.87 32.09
CA ASN A 318 11.59 13.06 30.87
C ASN A 318 11.13 11.63 31.21
N GLN A 319 9.85 11.44 31.55
CA GLN A 319 9.30 10.08 31.55
C GLN A 319 9.19 9.62 30.09
N PRO A 320 9.93 8.59 29.65
CA PRO A 320 9.59 7.94 28.39
C PRO A 320 8.17 7.38 28.53
N PHE A 321 7.31 7.68 27.56
CA PHE A 321 5.95 7.15 27.52
C PHE A 321 6.02 5.63 27.66
N ASN A 322 5.37 5.09 28.69
CA ASN A 322 5.40 3.66 28.95
C ASN A 322 4.65 2.96 27.81
N ALA A 323 5.29 2.00 27.13
CA ALA A 323 4.63 1.20 26.10
C ALA A 323 3.40 0.44 26.63
N GLN A 324 3.27 0.27 27.95
CA GLN A 324 2.07 -0.30 28.61
C GLN A 324 0.90 0.69 28.70
N GLN A 325 1.10 1.98 28.39
CA GLN A 325 0.04 2.98 28.23
C GLN A 325 -0.48 3.07 26.80
N LEU A 326 0.16 2.39 25.84
CA LEU A 326 -0.32 2.30 24.47
C LEU A 326 -1.53 1.37 24.45
N GLU A 327 -2.65 1.89 23.95
CA GLU A 327 -3.85 1.10 23.71
C GLU A 327 -3.67 0.27 22.43
N GLU A 328 -4.51 -0.75 22.20
CA GLU A 328 -4.51 -1.50 20.93
C GLU A 328 -4.72 -0.59 19.70
N CYS A 329 -5.29 0.60 19.90
CA CYS A 329 -5.44 1.60 18.85
C CYS A 329 -4.16 2.40 18.57
N ASP A 330 -3.11 2.29 19.38
CA ASP A 330 -1.81 2.93 19.11
C ASP A 330 -0.86 2.01 18.35
N ALA A 331 -1.25 0.75 18.14
CA ALA A 331 -0.52 -0.17 17.29
C ALA A 331 -0.65 0.26 15.82
N PHE A 332 0.48 0.63 15.22
CA PHE A 332 0.57 0.94 13.80
C PHE A 332 0.71 -0.34 12.96
N PRO A 333 0.20 -0.35 11.72
CA PRO A 333 0.51 -1.40 10.75
C PRO A 333 2.02 -1.63 10.62
N ASP A 334 2.43 -2.85 10.28
CA ASP A 334 3.84 -3.14 9.95
C ASP A 334 4.35 -2.20 8.83
N ASP A 335 5.64 -1.89 8.83
CA ASP A 335 6.33 -1.02 7.84
C ASP A 335 6.13 -1.42 6.35
N GLY A 336 5.51 -2.58 6.09
CA GLY A 336 5.16 -3.08 4.76
C GLY A 336 3.86 -2.54 4.18
N PHE A 337 3.03 -1.82 4.94
CA PHE A 337 1.76 -1.30 4.44
C PHE A 337 1.99 -0.22 3.37
N GLY A 338 1.48 -0.43 2.16
CA GLY A 338 1.75 0.44 1.02
C GLY A 338 0.52 0.72 0.18
N LEU A 339 0.38 1.97 -0.26
CA LEU A 339 -0.55 2.39 -1.31
C LEU A 339 0.19 2.40 -2.65
N LEU A 340 -0.27 1.55 -3.57
CA LEU A 340 0.37 1.27 -4.85
C LEU A 340 -0.56 1.70 -5.99
N ARG A 341 0.00 2.32 -7.02
CA ARG A 341 -0.66 2.49 -8.33
C ARG A 341 0.12 1.68 -9.36
N ILE A 342 -0.49 0.63 -9.88
CA ILE A 342 0.14 -0.35 -10.77
C ILE A 342 -0.45 -0.23 -12.17
N ASP A 343 0.40 -0.04 -13.17
CA ASP A 343 -0.02 0.06 -14.56
C ASP A 343 -0.29 -1.33 -15.15
N GLY A 344 -1.50 -1.51 -15.69
CA GLY A 344 -1.98 -2.79 -16.17
C GLY A 344 -1.37 -3.26 -17.50
N ASN A 345 -0.64 -2.38 -18.20
CA ASN A 345 -0.02 -2.67 -19.49
C ASN A 345 1.47 -3.00 -19.37
N SER A 346 2.20 -2.30 -18.51
CA SER A 346 3.62 -2.48 -18.24
C SER A 346 3.89 -3.42 -17.07
N HIS A 347 2.87 -3.70 -16.25
CA HIS A 347 2.95 -4.46 -15.00
C HIS A 347 3.83 -3.80 -13.93
N LYS A 348 4.22 -2.54 -14.13
CA LYS A 348 5.09 -1.80 -13.21
C LYS A 348 4.27 -1.02 -12.21
N ILE A 349 4.80 -0.94 -10.99
CA ILE A 349 4.32 0.02 -9.99
C ILE A 349 4.78 1.40 -10.45
N THR A 350 3.82 2.26 -10.78
CA THR A 350 4.08 3.64 -11.21
C THR A 350 4.29 4.56 -10.01
N HIS A 351 3.55 4.34 -8.93
CA HIS A 351 3.64 5.12 -7.69
C HIS A 351 3.50 4.20 -6.49
N LYS A 352 4.31 4.45 -5.45
CA LYS A 352 4.31 3.71 -4.18
C LYS A 352 4.41 4.71 -3.03
N THR A 353 3.56 4.55 -2.04
CA THR A 353 3.56 5.37 -0.82
C THR A 353 3.45 4.45 0.39
N ASN A 354 4.33 4.65 1.37
CA ASN A 354 4.31 3.90 2.62
C ASN A 354 3.17 4.44 3.51
N LEU A 355 2.35 3.51 4.04
CA LEU A 355 1.23 3.76 4.92
C LEU A 355 1.43 3.13 6.33
N GLY A 356 2.65 2.73 6.70
CA GLY A 356 2.97 2.04 7.95
C GLY A 356 2.46 2.75 9.20
N SER A 357 2.35 4.09 9.21
CA SER A 357 1.76 4.88 10.30
C SER A 357 0.30 5.31 10.07
N HIS A 358 -0.32 4.85 8.99
CA HIS A 358 -1.61 5.32 8.49
C HIS A 358 -2.58 4.17 8.29
N GLN A 359 -3.27 3.80 9.37
CA GLN A 359 -4.29 2.75 9.36
C GLN A 359 -5.43 3.09 8.39
N TRP A 360 -5.85 2.11 7.57
CA TRP A 360 -7.06 2.23 6.77
C TRP A 360 -8.32 2.26 7.66
N LEU A 361 -9.18 3.28 7.46
CA LEU A 361 -10.41 3.45 8.25
C LEU A 361 -11.66 3.02 7.48
N PHE A 362 -11.82 3.51 6.25
CA PHE A 362 -12.91 3.15 5.33
C PHE A 362 -12.65 3.72 3.93
N GLN A 363 -13.52 3.40 2.97
CA GLN A 363 -13.58 4.05 1.67
C GLN A 363 -14.97 4.63 1.40
N SER A 364 -15.07 5.71 0.62
CA SER A 364 -16.34 6.30 0.20
C SER A 364 -16.26 6.89 -1.21
N ARG A 365 -17.36 6.86 -1.95
CA ARG A 365 -17.44 7.46 -3.30
C ARG A 365 -17.86 8.92 -3.16
N LEU A 366 -16.88 9.83 -3.30
CA LEU A 366 -17.10 11.28 -3.25
C LEU A 366 -17.51 11.83 -4.62
N GLU A 367 -16.78 11.42 -5.65
CA GLU A 367 -17.03 11.78 -7.05
C GLU A 367 -17.39 10.53 -7.87
N ILE A 368 -18.19 10.71 -8.92
CA ILE A 368 -18.63 9.60 -9.78
C ILE A 368 -17.52 9.16 -10.72
N ASP A 369 -16.74 10.13 -11.23
CA ASP A 369 -15.73 9.92 -12.27
C ASP A 369 -14.32 9.71 -11.69
N GLN A 370 -14.20 9.46 -10.38
CA GLN A 370 -12.92 9.19 -9.72
C GLN A 370 -12.98 7.87 -8.96
N PRO A 371 -11.82 7.25 -8.63
CA PRO A 371 -11.77 6.09 -7.76
C PRO A 371 -12.38 6.44 -6.39
N PRO A 372 -12.87 5.46 -5.62
CA PRO A 372 -13.37 5.74 -4.27
C PRO A 372 -12.27 6.38 -3.43
N ALA A 373 -12.62 7.45 -2.71
CA ALA A 373 -11.69 8.06 -1.78
C ALA A 373 -11.46 7.12 -0.60
N LEU A 374 -10.23 7.11 -0.10
CA LEU A 374 -9.79 6.31 1.04
C LEU A 374 -9.60 7.21 2.26
N CYS A 375 -10.16 6.80 3.40
CA CYS A 375 -9.96 7.45 4.68
C CYS A 375 -8.82 6.75 5.42
N LEU A 376 -7.74 7.45 5.68
CA LEU A 376 -6.63 6.96 6.48
C LEU A 376 -6.57 7.67 7.81
N ARG A 377 -6.13 6.95 8.85
CA ARG A 377 -5.84 7.57 10.13
C ARG A 377 -4.54 8.36 10.06
N HIS A 378 -4.58 9.57 10.60
CA HIS A 378 -3.40 10.38 10.83
C HIS A 378 -3.53 10.93 12.25
N ASP A 379 -2.69 10.45 13.16
CA ASP A 379 -2.81 10.68 14.60
C ASP A 379 -4.21 10.31 15.13
N VAL A 380 -4.97 11.31 15.59
CA VAL A 380 -6.34 11.15 16.09
C VAL A 380 -7.41 11.36 15.02
N ASP A 381 -7.03 11.90 13.86
CA ASP A 381 -7.93 12.32 12.79
C ASP A 381 -8.09 11.25 11.70
N GLY A 382 -9.17 11.37 10.93
CA GLY A 382 -9.34 10.63 9.68
C GLY A 382 -9.15 11.56 8.47
N LEU A 383 -8.14 11.32 7.64
CA LEU A 383 -7.87 12.07 6.42
C LEU A 383 -8.51 11.37 5.23
N MET A 384 -9.39 12.05 4.51
CA MET A 384 -9.89 11.60 3.21
C MET A 384 -8.89 11.96 2.12
N ILE A 385 -8.48 10.94 1.38
CA ILE A 385 -7.57 11.04 0.26
C ILE A 385 -8.31 10.55 -0.98
N GLN A 386 -8.37 11.39 -2.00
CA GLN A 386 -8.92 11.11 -3.31
C GLN A 386 -7.79 10.71 -4.26
N PRO A 387 -7.74 9.44 -4.72
CA PRO A 387 -6.88 9.07 -5.83
C PRO A 387 -7.31 9.81 -7.10
N GLN A 388 -6.33 10.25 -7.89
CA GLN A 388 -6.55 10.89 -9.19
C GLN A 388 -6.44 9.89 -10.34
N ASN A 389 -7.28 10.05 -11.36
CA ASN A 389 -7.25 9.21 -12.57
C ASN A 389 -5.98 9.33 -13.39
N THR A 390 -5.53 10.56 -13.65
CA THR A 390 -4.41 10.83 -14.57
C THR A 390 -3.36 11.62 -13.83
N VAL A 391 -2.16 11.03 -13.74
CA VAL A 391 -1.08 11.56 -12.92
C VAL A 391 0.23 11.33 -13.64
N LYS A 392 1.02 12.40 -13.76
CA LYS A 392 2.38 12.32 -14.31
C LYS A 392 3.28 11.64 -13.30
N GLU A 393 4.33 10.95 -13.77
CA GLU A 393 5.29 10.25 -12.89
C GLU A 393 5.94 11.14 -11.82
N SER A 394 6.02 12.46 -12.04
CA SER A 394 6.60 13.42 -11.10
C SER A 394 5.63 13.94 -10.03
N GLU A 395 4.34 13.60 -10.10
CA GLU A 395 3.29 14.15 -9.23
C GLU A 395 2.69 13.06 -8.34
N THR A 396 2.17 13.45 -7.16
CA THR A 396 1.48 12.49 -6.28
C THR A 396 0.07 12.22 -6.80
N PRO A 397 -0.35 10.96 -6.94
CA PRO A 397 -1.71 10.63 -7.31
C PRO A 397 -2.71 10.82 -6.17
N TRP A 398 -2.23 11.11 -4.96
CA TRP A 398 -3.00 11.15 -3.73
C TRP A 398 -3.30 12.60 -3.33
N HIS A 399 -4.58 13.00 -3.36
CA HIS A 399 -5.00 14.35 -3.00
C HIS A 399 -5.87 14.34 -1.74
N HIS A 400 -5.47 15.10 -0.72
CA HIS A 400 -6.30 15.31 0.46
C HIS A 400 -7.54 16.14 0.11
N THR A 401 -8.72 15.69 0.54
CA THR A 401 -10.00 16.35 0.26
C THR A 401 -10.75 16.80 1.51
N ALA A 402 -10.65 16.06 2.61
CA ALA A 402 -11.33 16.39 3.85
C ALA A 402 -10.64 15.79 5.08
N THR A 403 -10.84 16.42 6.24
CA THR A 403 -10.37 15.91 7.54
C THR A 403 -11.55 15.72 8.48
N PHE A 404 -11.72 14.51 8.99
CA PHE A 404 -12.65 14.19 10.07
C PHE A 404 -11.91 14.26 11.40
N ASN A 405 -12.05 15.39 12.09
CA ASN A 405 -11.36 15.66 13.34
C ASN A 405 -11.73 14.62 14.43
N ALA A 406 -10.72 14.12 15.14
CA ALA A 406 -10.77 13.08 16.16
C ALA A 406 -11.41 11.74 15.70
N PHE A 407 -11.63 11.55 14.39
CA PHE A 407 -12.37 10.39 13.91
C PHE A 407 -11.63 9.07 14.08
N GLY A 408 -10.30 9.06 13.96
CA GLY A 408 -9.49 7.85 14.21
C GLY A 408 -9.72 7.31 15.62
N TYR A 409 -9.68 8.19 16.62
CA TYR A 409 -9.97 7.85 18.01
C TYR A 409 -11.43 7.42 18.21
N VAL A 410 -12.38 8.18 17.64
CA VAL A 410 -13.82 7.87 17.74
C VAL A 410 -14.13 6.50 17.15
N GLN A 411 -13.59 6.19 15.97
CA GLN A 411 -13.82 4.93 15.27
C GLN A 411 -13.21 3.73 16.02
N ALA A 412 -12.03 3.90 16.60
CA ALA A 412 -11.40 2.90 17.48
C ALA A 412 -12.25 2.59 18.72
N SER A 413 -12.90 3.60 19.33
CA SER A 413 -13.79 3.40 20.50
C SER A 413 -15.06 2.58 20.20
N LYS A 414 -15.41 2.39 18.91
CA LYS A 414 -16.60 1.63 18.48
C LYS A 414 -16.22 0.19 18.14
N GLN A 415 -15.99 -0.63 19.16
CA GLN A 415 -15.61 -2.04 19.00
C GLN A 415 -16.65 -2.89 18.23
N GLN A 416 -17.93 -2.52 18.31
CA GLN A 416 -19.02 -3.21 17.59
C GLN A 416 -19.29 -2.61 16.20
N ARG A 417 -18.38 -1.78 15.66
CA ARG A 417 -18.54 -1.19 14.33
C ARG A 417 -18.54 -2.29 13.27
N ARG A 418 -19.46 -2.18 12.33
CA ARG A 418 -19.50 -3.02 11.13
C ARG A 418 -19.19 -2.22 9.87
N PHE A 419 -19.65 -0.98 9.82
CA PHE A 419 -19.43 -0.11 8.67
C PHE A 419 -19.05 1.30 9.12
N SER A 420 -18.13 1.91 8.37
CA SER A 420 -17.78 3.33 8.47
C SER A 420 -17.89 3.93 7.07
N ILE A 421 -18.57 5.06 6.93
CA ILE A 421 -18.83 5.69 5.62
C ILE A 421 -19.07 7.20 5.79
N CYS A 422 -18.70 8.01 4.81
CA CYS A 422 -18.96 9.46 4.82
C CYS A 422 -19.86 9.89 3.66
N ALA A 423 -20.54 11.02 3.86
CA ALA A 423 -21.30 11.69 2.81
C ALA A 423 -20.37 12.10 1.65
N PRO A 424 -20.84 12.07 0.39
CA PRO A 424 -20.06 12.52 -0.76
C PRO A 424 -19.47 13.94 -0.63
N ASP A 425 -20.20 14.86 0.01
CA ASP A 425 -19.72 16.22 0.29
C ASP A 425 -18.83 16.34 1.55
N SER A 426 -18.50 15.21 2.19
CA SER A 426 -17.77 15.13 3.46
C SER A 426 -18.39 15.93 4.62
N SER A 427 -19.67 16.31 4.54
CA SER A 427 -20.38 17.07 5.58
C SER A 427 -20.57 16.27 6.88
N TYR A 428 -20.62 14.94 6.78
CA TYR A 428 -20.69 14.04 7.91
C TYR A 428 -20.04 12.69 7.63
N VAL A 429 -19.68 12.01 8.70
CA VAL A 429 -19.23 10.61 8.72
C VAL A 429 -20.13 9.81 9.65
N ALA A 430 -20.46 8.58 9.25
CA ALA A 430 -21.32 7.68 9.99
C ALA A 430 -20.58 6.38 10.34
N ILE A 431 -20.79 5.91 11.57
CA ILE A 431 -20.37 4.59 12.03
C ILE A 431 -21.63 3.79 12.34
N CYS A 432 -21.77 2.64 11.70
CA CYS A 432 -22.86 1.71 11.93
C CYS A 432 -22.34 0.53 12.74
N ASP A 433 -23.03 0.18 13.82
CA ASP A 433 -22.75 -1.05 14.57
C ASP A 433 -23.33 -2.28 13.85
N CYS A 434 -23.12 -3.47 14.43
CA CYS A 434 -23.59 -4.72 13.86
C CYS A 434 -25.11 -4.89 13.79
N VAL A 435 -25.91 -4.17 14.61
CA VAL A 435 -27.31 -4.53 14.87
C VAL A 435 -28.27 -3.33 14.84
N ARG A 436 -27.99 -2.27 15.58
CA ARG A 436 -29.00 -1.27 15.97
C ARG A 436 -28.59 0.17 15.78
N HIS A 437 -27.35 0.54 16.09
CA HIS A 437 -26.97 1.93 16.26
C HIS A 437 -26.20 2.47 15.06
N ILE A 438 -26.57 3.68 14.67
CA ILE A 438 -25.85 4.48 13.69
C ILE A 438 -25.44 5.78 14.38
N TYR A 439 -24.15 5.99 14.50
CA TYR A 439 -23.54 7.20 15.04
C TYR A 439 -23.20 8.13 13.88
N ILE A 440 -23.77 9.32 13.85
CA ILE A 440 -23.54 10.32 12.80
C ILE A 440 -22.75 11.49 13.41
N TYR A 441 -21.60 11.78 12.83
CA TYR A 441 -20.69 12.85 13.25
C TYR A 441 -20.62 13.89 12.14
N ARG A 442 -21.07 15.12 12.43
CA ARG A 442 -21.10 16.22 11.47
C ARG A 442 -19.88 17.10 11.61
N GLN A 443 -19.39 17.62 10.48
CA GLN A 443 -18.38 18.66 10.45
C GLN A 443 -18.84 19.92 11.21
N PRO A 444 -17.90 20.69 11.79
CA PRO A 444 -18.22 21.94 12.48
C PRO A 444 -19.00 22.89 11.58
N THR A 445 -20.18 23.32 12.03
CA THR A 445 -20.96 24.35 11.34
C THR A 445 -20.88 25.66 12.11
N ALA A 446 -20.66 26.77 11.40
CA ALA A 446 -20.64 28.09 12.01
C ALA A 446 -21.97 28.40 12.70
N ILE A 447 -21.90 28.92 13.92
CA ILE A 447 -23.07 29.33 14.70
C ILE A 447 -23.22 30.85 14.65
N LEU A 448 -24.46 31.31 14.47
CA LEU A 448 -24.79 32.74 14.34
C LEU A 448 -24.38 33.56 15.57
N SER A 449 -24.41 32.94 16.76
CA SER A 449 -24.00 33.55 18.02
C SER A 449 -22.90 32.68 18.66
N PRO A 450 -21.63 33.14 18.73
CA PRO A 450 -20.54 32.35 19.28
C PRO A 450 -20.80 32.00 20.75
N LEU A 451 -20.52 30.75 21.11
CA LEU A 451 -20.66 30.27 22.48
C LEU A 451 -19.41 30.66 23.26
N ARG A 452 -19.57 31.48 24.31
CA ARG A 452 -18.46 31.87 25.18
C ARG A 452 -18.42 31.02 26.44
N ASN A 453 -17.31 30.32 26.64
CA ASN A 453 -17.07 29.62 27.90
C ASN A 453 -16.86 30.64 29.02
N ARG A 454 -17.76 30.65 30.02
CA ARG A 454 -17.73 31.61 31.13
C ARG A 454 -16.49 31.51 32.03
N LYS A 455 -15.81 30.36 32.06
CA LYS A 455 -14.62 30.14 32.90
C LYS A 455 -13.31 30.46 32.19
N THR A 456 -13.19 30.08 30.92
CA THR A 456 -11.94 30.24 30.15
C THR A 456 -11.95 31.44 29.22
N GLY A 457 -13.11 32.08 29.02
CA GLY A 457 -13.28 33.21 28.11
C GLY A 457 -13.24 32.82 26.62
N GLN A 458 -13.00 31.54 26.30
CA GLN A 458 -12.86 31.03 24.94
C GLN A 458 -14.19 31.11 24.18
N GLU A 459 -14.16 31.68 22.98
CA GLU A 459 -15.32 31.79 22.09
C GLU A 459 -15.26 30.69 21.04
N VAL A 460 -16.36 29.95 20.93
CA VAL A 460 -16.54 28.87 19.96
C VAL A 460 -17.50 29.38 18.89
N GLY A 461 -16.97 29.62 17.69
CA GLY A 461 -17.73 30.11 16.53
C GLY A 461 -18.33 29.00 15.65
N ALA A 462 -17.97 27.74 15.89
CA ALA A 462 -18.48 26.59 15.15
C ALA A 462 -18.67 25.38 16.08
N VAL A 463 -19.75 24.61 15.87
CA VAL A 463 -20.09 23.45 16.69
C VAL A 463 -20.24 22.22 15.79
N ALA A 464 -19.50 21.16 16.11
CA ALA A 464 -19.72 19.84 15.55
C ALA A 464 -20.88 19.14 16.30
N LYS A 465 -21.72 18.40 15.57
CA LYS A 465 -22.87 17.70 16.15
C LYS A 465 -22.66 16.19 16.03
N GLN A 466 -22.94 15.48 17.11
CA GLN A 466 -23.07 14.02 17.13
C GLN A 466 -24.54 13.64 17.27
N GLN A 467 -24.99 12.69 16.47
CA GLN A 467 -26.34 12.13 16.53
C GLN A 467 -26.26 10.61 16.64
N LEU A 468 -27.16 10.02 17.43
CA LEU A 468 -27.33 8.58 17.54
C LEU A 468 -28.71 8.22 17.01
N VAL A 469 -28.75 7.37 15.99
CA VAL A 469 -29.99 6.79 15.48
C VAL A 469 -30.05 5.33 15.93
N SER A 470 -31.08 5.00 16.70
CA SER A 470 -31.36 3.63 17.13
C SER A 470 -32.44 3.05 16.24
N LEU A 471 -32.08 2.07 15.43
CA LEU A 471 -33.03 1.31 14.64
C LEU A 471 -33.91 0.44 15.54
N ASP A 472 -35.11 0.13 15.07
CA ASP A 472 -35.93 -0.97 15.59
C ASP A 472 -35.60 -2.26 14.82
N ALA A 473 -34.29 -2.57 14.77
CA ALA A 473 -33.75 -3.73 14.09
C ALA A 473 -33.40 -4.80 15.13
N VAL A 474 -33.88 -6.02 14.88
CA VAL A 474 -33.56 -7.22 15.67
C VAL A 474 -32.45 -8.03 14.98
N ASN A 475 -32.28 -7.83 13.67
CA ASN A 475 -31.35 -8.59 12.84
C ASN A 475 -30.11 -7.77 12.55
N ASN A 476 -29.03 -8.47 12.20
CA ASN A 476 -27.76 -7.86 11.82
C ASN A 476 -27.94 -6.92 10.62
N ILE A 477 -27.26 -5.78 10.68
CA ILE A 477 -27.15 -4.83 9.59
C ILE A 477 -26.21 -5.44 8.55
N ILE A 478 -26.68 -5.58 7.31
CA ILE A 478 -25.94 -6.25 6.22
C ILE A 478 -25.36 -5.27 5.21
N GLY A 479 -25.82 -4.02 5.19
CA GLY A 479 -25.27 -2.99 4.32
C GLY A 479 -25.70 -1.59 4.71
N ILE A 480 -24.87 -0.61 4.36
CA ILE A 480 -25.14 0.81 4.52
C ILE A 480 -24.71 1.54 3.25
N GLN A 481 -25.48 2.55 2.86
CA GLN A 481 -25.08 3.49 1.82
C GLN A 481 -25.55 4.89 2.20
N VAL A 482 -24.75 5.91 1.90
CA VAL A 482 -25.06 7.29 2.29
C VAL A 482 -25.02 8.23 1.10
N THR A 483 -25.83 9.28 1.21
CA THR A 483 -25.87 10.45 0.33
C THR A 483 -25.77 11.68 1.21
N ASN A 484 -25.71 12.88 0.65
CA ASN A 484 -25.68 14.10 1.47
C ASN A 484 -26.96 14.27 2.33
N ASP A 485 -28.07 13.68 1.88
CA ASP A 485 -29.39 13.90 2.47
C ASP A 485 -29.97 12.69 3.22
N TYR A 486 -29.53 11.48 2.87
CA TYR A 486 -30.11 10.23 3.34
C TYR A 486 -29.04 9.17 3.67
N ILE A 487 -29.31 8.39 4.71
CA ILE A 487 -28.60 7.15 5.02
C ILE A 487 -29.56 5.99 4.77
N PHE A 488 -29.17 5.07 3.90
CA PHE A 488 -29.86 3.82 3.63
C PHE A 488 -29.20 2.69 4.40
N VAL A 489 -29.97 1.94 5.19
CA VAL A 489 -29.47 0.81 5.97
C VAL A 489 -30.29 -0.43 5.67
N THR A 490 -29.63 -1.51 5.30
CA THR A 490 -30.26 -2.76 4.94
C THR A 490 -30.04 -3.79 6.04
N THR A 491 -31.12 -4.45 6.43
CA THR A 491 -31.14 -5.67 7.25
C THR A 491 -31.70 -6.81 6.41
N GLU A 492 -31.68 -8.03 6.94
CA GLU A 492 -32.28 -9.19 6.25
C GLU A 492 -33.73 -8.97 5.81
N ASN A 493 -34.52 -8.21 6.57
CA ASN A 493 -35.97 -8.09 6.36
C ASN A 493 -36.45 -6.68 6.01
N LYS A 494 -35.63 -5.65 6.21
CA LYS A 494 -36.03 -4.24 6.09
C LYS A 494 -34.93 -3.38 5.49
N LEU A 495 -35.33 -2.43 4.66
CA LEU A 495 -34.53 -1.29 4.20
C LEU A 495 -35.00 -0.02 4.93
N TYR A 496 -34.13 0.56 5.73
CA TYR A 496 -34.35 1.81 6.44
C TYR A 496 -33.81 2.98 5.61
N CYS A 497 -34.57 4.07 5.54
CA CYS A 497 -34.13 5.34 4.95
C CYS A 497 -34.20 6.42 6.02
N ILE A 498 -33.05 6.90 6.47
CA ILE A 498 -32.92 7.92 7.51
C ILE A 498 -32.60 9.25 6.83
N THR A 499 -33.37 10.29 7.15
CA THR A 499 -33.12 11.64 6.63
C THR A 499 -32.07 12.34 7.50
N VAL A 500 -31.02 12.86 6.86
CA VAL A 500 -29.86 13.50 7.51
C VAL A 500 -29.69 14.96 7.08
N LYS A 501 -30.66 15.52 6.34
CA LYS A 501 -30.67 16.96 6.02
C LYS A 501 -30.44 17.80 7.27
N SER A 502 -29.52 18.75 7.18
CA SER A 502 -29.45 19.84 8.16
C SER A 502 -30.80 20.53 8.09
N ALA A 503 -31.56 20.54 9.19
CA ALA A 503 -32.63 21.51 9.31
C ALA A 503 -31.96 22.87 9.13
N VAL A 504 -32.24 23.53 8.00
CA VAL A 504 -31.96 24.96 7.86
C VAL A 504 -32.73 25.59 9.01
N VAL A 505 -32.00 26.02 10.04
CA VAL A 505 -32.54 26.79 11.17
C VAL A 505 -32.46 28.25 10.79
#